data_AF-A0A2T6FA25-F1
#
_entry.id   AF-A0A2T6FA25-F1
#
_cell.length_a   1.000
_cell.length_b   1.000
_cell.length_c   1.000
_cell.angle_alpha   90.00
_cell.angle_beta   90.00
_cell.angle_gamma   90.00
#
_symmetry.space_group_name_H-M   'P 1'
#
loop_
_entity.id
_entity.type
_entity.pdbx_description
1 polymer ?
#
loop_
_entity_poly.entity_id
_entity_poly.type
_entity_poly.pdbx_seq_one_letter_code
_entity_poly.pdbx_strand_id
1 'polypeptide(L)' 'MVIHSIEDETGIHCVDIAQQDDGTFTFKAFRKDPEDQGRWTLTADYSITAYATEAAALDAACVEVPWLKQAISGRL' A
#
# COMPACT_ATOMS: atom_id res chain seq x y z
N MET A 1 11.75 4.46 -3.13
CA MET A 1 11.96 2.99 -3.07
C MET A 1 10.77 2.33 -2.40
N VAL A 2 10.17 1.29 -2.99
CA VAL A 2 9.16 0.47 -2.27
C VAL A 2 9.87 -0.37 -1.20
N ILE A 3 9.38 -0.32 0.04
CA ILE A 3 9.95 -1.02 1.20
C ILE A 3 9.01 -2.10 1.76
N HIS A 4 7.69 -1.93 1.59
CA HIS A 4 6.69 -2.96 1.83
C HIS A 4 5.75 -3.04 0.64
N SER A 5 5.37 -4.26 0.29
CA SER A 5 4.32 -4.55 -0.68
C SER A 5 3.40 -5.58 -0.04
N ILE A 6 2.19 -5.15 0.33
CA ILE A 6 1.28 -5.90 1.19
C ILE A 6 0.07 -6.30 0.36
N GLU A 7 -0.03 -7.58 0.03
CA GLU A 7 -1.20 -8.14 -0.65
C GLU A 7 -2.29 -8.55 0.35
N ASP A 8 -3.55 -8.43 -0.09
CA ASP A 8 -4.69 -9.03 0.59
C ASP A 8 -4.70 -10.56 0.46
N GLU A 9 -5.58 -11.25 1.20
CA GLU A 9 -5.65 -12.71 1.19
C GLU A 9 -6.05 -13.29 -0.18
N THR A 10 -6.68 -12.48 -1.03
CA THR A 10 -7.10 -12.89 -2.38
C THR A 10 -5.99 -12.77 -3.41
N GLY A 11 -4.92 -12.01 -3.11
CA GLY A 11 -3.84 -11.68 -4.04
C GLY A 11 -4.27 -10.71 -5.16
N ILE A 12 -5.45 -10.09 -5.00
CA ILE A 12 -6.07 -9.17 -5.98
C ILE A 12 -5.74 -7.73 -5.63
N HIS A 13 -5.58 -7.39 -4.35
CA HIS A 13 -5.26 -6.03 -3.93
C HIS A 13 -3.85 -5.96 -3.35
N CYS A 14 -3.18 -4.82 -3.55
CA CYS A 14 -1.87 -4.56 -2.97
C CYS A 14 -1.77 -3.10 -2.49
N VAL A 15 -1.06 -2.89 -1.39
CA VAL A 15 -0.58 -1.57 -0.99
C VAL A 15 0.94 -1.60 -0.93
N ASP A 16 1.58 -0.69 -1.67
CA ASP A 16 3.01 -0.47 -1.59
C ASP A 16 3.28 0.71 -0.66
N ILE A 17 4.10 0.49 0.37
CA ILE A 17 4.71 1.54 1.18
C ILE A 17 6.08 1.84 0.59
N ALA A 18 6.38 3.12 0.36
CA ALA A 18 7.63 3.56 -0.24
C ALA A 18 8.30 4.67 0.57
N GLN A 19 9.63 4.62 0.65
CA GLN A 19 10.47 5.71 1.15
C GLN A 19 10.88 6.62 -0.02
N GLN A 20 10.73 7.94 0.16
CA GLN A 20 11.16 8.98 -0.77
C GLN A 20 12.64 9.33 -0.54
N ASP A 21 13.26 10.03 -1.49
CA ASP A 21 14.69 10.36 -1.44
C ASP A 21 15.05 11.31 -0.28
N ASP A 22 14.07 12.07 0.21
CA ASP A 22 14.20 12.93 1.40
C ASP A 22 14.01 12.18 2.73
N GLY A 23 13.85 10.86 2.67
CA GLY A 23 13.68 9.98 3.83
C GLY A 23 12.25 9.89 4.36
N THR A 24 11.31 10.64 3.80
CA THR A 24 9.88 10.53 4.15
C THR A 24 9.24 9.29 3.51
N PHE A 25 8.02 8.98 3.92
CA PHE A 25 7.30 7.77 3.51
C PHE A 25 5.98 8.13 2.83
N THR A 26 5.55 7.28 1.92
CA THR A 26 4.27 7.38 1.19
C THR A 26 3.72 5.98 0.90
N PHE A 27 2.51 5.89 0.36
CA PHE A 27 1.94 4.66 -0.14
C PHE A 27 1.10 4.81 -1.41
N LYS A 28 0.89 3.70 -2.11
CA LYS A 28 -0.02 3.58 -3.27
C LYS A 28 -0.81 2.29 -3.18
N ALA A 29 -2.05 2.30 -3.67
CA ALA A 29 -2.90 1.13 -3.73
C ALA A 29 -3.05 0.65 -5.19
N PHE A 30 -3.08 -0.67 -5.35
CA PHE A 30 -3.17 -1.34 -6.64
C PHE A 30 -4.19 -2.48 -6.60
N ARG A 31 -4.65 -2.87 -7.78
CA ARG A 31 -5.50 -4.05 -8.00
C ARG A 31 -5.04 -4.83 -9.22
N LYS A 32 -5.08 -6.17 -9.15
CA LYS A 32 -4.99 -7.05 -10.34
C LYS A 32 -6.39 -7.25 -10.89
N ASP A 33 -6.67 -6.69 -12.06
CA ASP A 33 -7.91 -7.01 -12.76
C ASP A 33 -7.73 -8.26 -13.63
N PRO A 34 -8.63 -9.27 -13.52
CA PRO A 34 -8.59 -10.44 -14.39
C PRO A 34 -8.65 -10.07 -15.88
N GLU A 35 -9.39 -9.00 -16.18
CA GLU A 35 -9.56 -8.41 -17.51
C GLU A 35 -8.25 -7.80 -18.05
N ASP A 36 -7.35 -7.37 -17.16
CA ASP A 36 -6.03 -6.80 -17.48
C ASP A 36 -4.91 -7.86 -17.54
N GLN A 37 -5.29 -9.14 -17.64
CA GLN A 37 -4.37 -10.29 -17.62
C GLN A 37 -3.57 -10.38 -16.30
N GLY A 38 -4.15 -9.91 -15.19
CA GLY A 38 -3.52 -9.95 -13.87
C GLY A 38 -2.38 -8.94 -13.69
N ARG A 39 -2.31 -7.92 -14.54
CA ARG A 39 -1.39 -6.78 -14.33
C ARG A 39 -1.87 -5.92 -13.17
N TRP A 40 -0.91 -5.33 -12.45
CA TRP A 40 -1.21 -4.36 -11.40
C TRP A 40 -1.64 -3.03 -12.01
N THR A 41 -2.84 -2.59 -11.64
CA THR A 41 -3.40 -1.29 -12.00
C THR A 41 -3.43 -0.41 -10.77
N LEU A 42 -2.91 0.82 -10.88
CA LEU A 42 -2.95 1.82 -9.82
C LEU A 42 -4.40 2.23 -9.56
N THR A 43 -4.89 2.04 -8.34
CA THR A 43 -6.26 2.39 -7.94
C THR A 43 -6.31 3.66 -7.12
N ALA A 44 -5.27 3.95 -6.33
CA ALA A 44 -5.13 5.20 -5.58
C ALA A 44 -3.66 5.58 -5.39
N ASP A 45 -3.36 6.87 -5.54
CA ASP A 45 -2.03 7.44 -5.36
C ASP A 45 -2.03 8.43 -4.19
N TYR A 46 -1.38 8.04 -3.08
CA TYR A 46 -1.24 8.89 -1.89
C TYR A 46 0.14 9.56 -1.82
N SER A 47 0.89 9.59 -2.93
CA SER A 47 2.26 10.15 -3.00
C SER A 47 2.40 11.64 -2.88
N ILE A 48 1.29 12.36 -2.78
CA ILE A 48 1.31 13.77 -2.43
C ILE A 48 1.52 14.01 -0.93
N THR A 49 1.18 13.03 -0.08
CA THR A 49 1.31 13.14 1.37
C THR A 49 2.57 12.42 1.83
N ALA A 50 3.48 13.18 2.42
CA ALA A 50 4.71 12.66 3.01
C ALA A 50 4.54 12.44 4.51
N TYR A 51 4.90 11.24 4.98
CA TYR A 51 4.88 10.86 6.38
C TYR A 51 6.31 10.80 6.93
N ALA A 52 6.51 11.24 8.17
CA ALA A 52 7.84 11.28 8.78
C ALA A 52 8.39 9.89 9.14
N THR A 53 7.53 8.88 9.28
CA THR A 53 7.91 7.52 9.65
C THR A 53 7.14 6.49 8.84
N GLU A 54 7.73 5.31 8.67
CA GLU A 54 7.08 4.14 8.06
C GLU A 54 5.77 3.79 8.78
N ALA A 55 5.78 3.77 10.12
CA ALA A 55 4.60 3.49 10.93
C ALA A 55 3.46 4.49 10.66
N ALA A 56 3.77 5.78 10.53
CA ALA A 56 2.75 6.79 10.22
C ALA A 56 2.14 6.60 8.81
N ALA A 57 2.96 6.20 7.83
CA ALA A 57 2.46 5.85 6.50
C ALA A 57 1.58 4.59 6.54
N LEU A 58 1.96 3.58 7.32
CA LEU A 58 1.18 2.35 7.51
C LEU A 58 -0.16 2.62 8.22
N ASP A 59 -0.18 3.42 9.28
CA ASP A 59 -1.40 3.82 9.97
C ASP A 59 -2.35 4.57 9.03
N ALA A 60 -1.82 5.54 8.26
CA ALA A 60 -2.60 6.26 7.27
C ALA A 60 -3.14 5.33 6.17
N ALA A 61 -2.31 4.42 5.67
CA ALA A 61 -2.74 3.42 4.69
C ALA A 61 -3.85 2.52 5.23
N CYS A 62 -3.83 2.16 6.51
CA CYS A 62 -4.91 1.38 7.14
C CYS A 62 -6.24 2.15 7.28
N VAL A 63 -6.18 3.49 7.39
CA VAL A 63 -7.37 4.34 7.42
C VAL A 63 -7.97 4.45 6.01
N GLU A 64 -7.12 4.70 5.01
CA GLU A 64 -7.53 4.91 3.62
C GLU A 64 -7.90 3.61 2.90
N VAL A 65 -7.28 2.49 3.29
CA VAL A 65 -7.44 1.16 2.68
C VAL A 65 -7.88 0.15 3.75
N PRO A 66 -9.19 0.05 4.07
CA PRO A 66 -9.66 -0.67 5.27
C PRO A 66 -9.31 -2.17 5.32
N TRP A 67 -9.16 -2.83 4.17
CA TRP A 67 -8.77 -4.25 4.13
C TRP A 67 -7.32 -4.46 4.60
N LEU A 68 -6.45 -3.45 4.45
CA LEU A 68 -5.03 -3.53 4.78
C LEU A 68 -4.84 -3.84 6.27
N LYS A 69 -5.67 -3.25 7.14
CA LYS A 69 -5.63 -3.47 8.58
C LYS A 69 -5.78 -4.95 8.95
N GLN A 70 -6.64 -5.67 8.23
CA GLN A 70 -6.84 -7.11 8.44
C GLN A 70 -5.63 -7.91 7.94
N ALA A 71 -5.09 -7.55 6.78
CA ALA A 71 -3.92 -8.20 6.18
C ALA A 71 -2.64 -8.08 7.04
N ILE A 72 -2.46 -6.97 7.77
CA ILE A 72 -1.31 -6.80 8.68
C ILE A 72 -1.53 -7.43 10.06
N SER A 73 -2.78 -7.47 10.56
CA SER A 73 -3.09 -8.04 11.89
C SER A 73 -2.91 -9.56 11.93
N GLY A 74 -3.06 -10.25 10.79
CA GLY A 74 -2.85 -11.70 10.67
C GLY A 74 -1.39 -12.13 10.49
N ARG A 75 -0.42 -11.20 10.49
CA ARG A 75 1.00 -11.47 10.26
C ARG A 75 1.88 -11.31 11.52
N LEU A 76 1.29 -11.02 12.68
CA LEU A 76 1.93 -10.93 13.99
C LEU A 76 1.75 -12.20 14.82
#